data_AF-A0AAN8FWP9-F1
#
_entry.id   AF-A0AAN8FWP9-F1
#
_cell.length_a   1.000
_cell.length_b   1.000
_cell.length_c   1.000
_cell.angle_alpha   90.00
_cell.angle_beta   90.00
_cell.angle_gamma   90.00
#
_symmetry.space_group_name_H-M   'P 1'
#
loop_
_entity.id
_entity.type
_entity.pdbx_description
1 polymer ?
#
loop_
_entity_poly.entity_id
_entity_poly.type
_entity_poly.pdbx_seq_one_letter_code
_entity_poly.pdbx_strand_id
1 'polypeptide(L)'
;MSRLAASRIVHVGRGIGDVTPYGKRMERLRKRIFGEVVRATDNKSMKVVRIMSAEPQETKEQLSVKYYPNLPMFHYLTKMLRFHGLLFDEHVIFRQVFL
;
A
#
# COMPACT_ATOMS: atom_id res chain seq x y z
N MET A 1 -18.82 -67.57 -23.87
CA MET A 1 -19.17 -66.72 -22.71
C MET A 1 -18.09 -65.65 -22.55
N SER A 2 -18.27 -64.45 -23.12
CA SER A 2 -17.31 -63.35 -22.94
C SER A 2 -17.76 -62.50 -21.73
N ARG A 3 -16.88 -62.35 -20.75
CA ARG A 3 -17.07 -61.41 -19.64
C ARG A 3 -16.43 -60.09 -20.05
N LEU A 4 -17.21 -59.18 -20.63
CA LEU A 4 -16.80 -57.77 -20.74
C LEU A 4 -16.90 -57.16 -19.34
N ALA A 5 -15.76 -56.93 -18.70
CA ALA A 5 -15.70 -56.14 -17.48
C ALA A 5 -15.91 -54.66 -17.84
N ALA A 6 -17.04 -54.07 -17.45
CA ALA A 6 -17.25 -52.64 -17.59
C ALA A 6 -16.23 -51.90 -16.70
N SER A 7 -15.25 -51.23 -17.30
CA SER A 7 -14.29 -50.41 -16.57
C SER A 7 -15.01 -49.20 -15.96
N ARG A 8 -15.29 -49.23 -14.65
CA ARG A 8 -15.85 -48.11 -13.88
C ARG A 8 -14.80 -47.03 -13.55
N ILE A 9 -13.94 -46.66 -14.50
CA ILE A 9 -13.06 -45.50 -14.29
C ILE A 9 -13.86 -44.27 -14.73
N VAL A 10 -14.43 -43.57 -13.76
CA VAL A 10 -15.02 -42.25 -13.99
C VAL A 10 -13.87 -41.30 -14.37
N HIS A 11 -13.68 -41.06 -15.67
CA HIS A 11 -12.68 -40.13 -16.20
C HIS A 11 -13.11 -38.65 -16.05
N VAL A 12 -14.39 -38.41 -15.80
CA VAL A 12 -14.97 -37.07 -15.63
C VAL A 12 -14.52 -36.53 -14.27
N GLY A 13 -13.58 -35.60 -14.28
CA GLY A 13 -13.04 -34.96 -13.06
C GLY A 13 -11.58 -35.25 -12.75
N ARG A 14 -10.95 -36.21 -13.44
CA ARG A 14 -9.55 -36.57 -13.16
C ARG A 14 -8.62 -35.44 -13.61
N GLY A 15 -7.94 -34.80 -12.66
CA GLY A 15 -7.04 -33.66 -12.91
C GLY A 15 -7.69 -32.28 -12.80
N ILE A 16 -8.98 -32.17 -12.46
CA ILE A 16 -9.61 -30.89 -12.11
C ILE A 16 -9.03 -30.46 -10.75
N GLY A 17 -8.00 -29.62 -10.78
CA GLY A 17 -7.29 -29.13 -9.59
C GLY A 17 -5.81 -29.56 -9.52
N ASP A 18 -5.37 -30.49 -10.36
CA ASP A 18 -3.97 -30.91 -10.39
C ASP A 18 -3.12 -29.94 -11.21
N VAL A 19 -1.95 -29.58 -10.68
CA VAL A 19 -1.02 -28.66 -11.36
C VAL A 19 -0.35 -29.37 -12.54
N THR A 20 -0.95 -29.24 -13.72
CA THR A 20 -0.39 -29.79 -14.95
C THR A 20 0.84 -29.02 -15.43
N PRO A 21 1.76 -29.64 -16.20
CA PRO A 21 2.87 -28.93 -16.84
C PRO A 21 2.41 -27.77 -17.73
N TYR A 22 1.27 -27.93 -18.41
CA TYR A 22 0.64 -26.87 -19.20
C TYR A 22 0.15 -25.72 -18.31
N GLY A 23 -0.53 -26.02 -17.20
CA GLY A 23 -0.97 -25.03 -16.22
C GLY A 23 0.20 -24.18 -15.68
N LYS A 24 1.35 -24.80 -15.39
CA LYS A 24 2.58 -24.08 -15.00
C LYS A 24 3.10 -23.13 -16.09
N ARG A 25 2.97 -23.49 -17.37
CA ARG A 25 3.36 -22.62 -18.50
C ARG A 25 2.38 -21.45 -18.65
N MET A 26 1.08 -21.71 -18.52
CA MET A 26 0.04 -20.69 -18.58
C MET A 26 0.18 -19.67 -17.44
N GLU A 27 0.45 -20.13 -16.22
CA GLU A 27 0.70 -19.27 -15.06
C GLU A 27 1.92 -18.35 -15.27
N ARG A 28 3.02 -18.89 -15.82
CA ARG A 28 4.21 -18.09 -16.15
C ARG A 28 3.93 -17.07 -17.25
N LEU A 29 3.13 -17.44 -18.25
CA LEU A 29 2.72 -16.54 -19.32
C LEU A 29 1.85 -15.40 -18.77
N ARG A 30 0.84 -15.72 -17.94
CA ARG A 30 -0.01 -14.74 -17.26
C ARG A 30 0.83 -13.71 -16.51
N LYS A 31 1.78 -14.19 -15.70
CA LYS A 31 2.71 -13.33 -14.95
C LYS A 31 3.53 -12.40 -15.84
N ARG A 32 3.98 -12.87 -17.00
CA ARG A 32 4.71 -12.01 -17.97
C ARG A 32 3.81 -10.94 -18.60
N ILE A 33 2.58 -11.29 -18.95
CA ILE A 33 1.62 -10.38 -19.58
C ILE A 33 1.28 -9.22 -18.63
N PHE A 34 1.06 -9.52 -17.35
CA PHE A 34 0.68 -8.51 -16.35
C PHE A 34 1.87 -7.91 -15.58
N GLY A 35 3.12 -8.26 -15.93
CA GLY A 35 4.30 -7.71 -15.27
C GLY A 35 4.52 -8.21 -13.82
N GLU A 36 3.92 -9.33 -13.45
CA GLU A 36 4.13 -9.97 -12.14
C GLU A 36 5.45 -10.75 -12.09
N VAL A 37 5.82 -11.21 -10.89
CA VAL A 37 7.05 -11.98 -10.66
C VAL A 37 6.95 -13.38 -11.28
N VAL A 38 7.70 -13.59 -12.36
CA VAL A 38 7.71 -14.84 -13.15
C VAL A 38 8.54 -15.95 -12.53
N ARG A 39 9.71 -15.60 -11.96
CA ARG A 39 10.63 -16.58 -11.36
C ARG A 39 10.05 -17.06 -10.03
N ALA A 40 10.34 -18.32 -9.69
CA ALA A 40 10.02 -18.83 -8.37
C ALA A 40 10.91 -18.10 -7.36
N THR A 41 10.30 -17.20 -6.62
CA THR A 41 10.95 -16.33 -5.64
C THR A 41 10.55 -16.80 -4.26
N ASP A 42 11.49 -16.77 -3.31
CA ASP A 42 11.25 -17.13 -1.93
C ASP A 42 10.35 -16.11 -1.22
N ASN A 43 9.72 -16.53 -0.12
CA ASN A 43 8.80 -15.68 0.64
C ASN A 43 9.48 -14.42 1.21
N LYS A 44 10.80 -14.47 1.49
CA LYS A 44 11.53 -13.31 2.00
C LYS A 44 11.76 -12.29 0.89
N SER A 45 12.18 -12.71 -0.30
CA SER A 45 12.36 -11.80 -1.44
C SER A 45 11.04 -11.21 -1.95
N MET A 46 9.91 -11.92 -1.82
CA MET A 46 8.59 -11.35 -2.13
C MET A 46 8.23 -10.15 -1.23
N LYS A 47 8.89 -9.97 -0.07
CA LYS A 47 8.73 -8.77 0.76
C LYS A 47 9.15 -7.51 0.01
N VAL A 48 10.21 -7.56 -0.79
CA VAL A 48 10.72 -6.40 -1.55
C VAL A 48 9.67 -5.93 -2.55
N VAL A 49 9.05 -6.87 -3.27
CA VAL A 49 7.98 -6.58 -4.23
C VAL A 49 6.83 -5.87 -3.51
N ARG A 50 6.42 -6.35 -2.33
CA ARG A 50 5.35 -5.74 -1.53
C ARG A 50 5.70 -4.33 -1.06
N ILE A 51 6.93 -4.12 -0.59
CA ILE A 51 7.39 -2.80 -0.14
C ILE A 51 7.42 -1.82 -1.31
N MET A 52 7.92 -2.24 -2.46
CA MET A 52 8.02 -1.39 -3.65
C MET A 52 6.68 -1.14 -4.33
N SER A 53 5.72 -2.08 -4.22
CA SER A 53 4.35 -1.89 -4.72
C SER A 53 3.49 -1.00 -3.83
N ALA A 54 3.87 -0.86 -2.55
CA ALA A 54 3.14 -0.05 -1.59
C ALA A 54 3.69 1.37 -1.57
N GLU A 55 2.82 2.31 -1.20
CA GLU A 55 3.26 3.68 -0.94
C GLU A 55 4.21 3.73 0.28
N PRO A 56 5.33 4.47 0.20
CA PRO A 56 6.24 4.68 1.33
C PRO A 56 5.49 5.20 2.57
N GLN A 57 5.93 4.81 3.77
CA GLN A 57 5.25 5.24 4.99
C GLN A 57 5.36 6.76 5.22
N GLU A 58 6.50 7.36 4.88
CA GLU A 58 6.80 8.79 5.06
C GLU A 58 5.94 9.73 4.19
N THR A 59 5.40 9.23 3.09
CA THR A 59 4.53 10.02 2.21
C THR A 59 3.07 10.01 2.68
N LYS A 60 2.69 9.07 3.55
CA LYS A 60 1.35 9.02 4.12
C LYS A 60 1.11 10.25 4.98
N GLU A 61 0.06 10.99 4.68
CA GLU A 61 -0.25 12.29 5.31
C GLU A 61 -0.25 12.23 6.85
N GLN A 62 -0.75 11.14 7.42
CA GLN A 62 -0.82 10.92 8.88
C GLN A 62 0.54 10.72 9.56
N LEU A 63 1.53 10.23 8.82
CA LEU A 63 2.88 9.91 9.32
C LEU A 63 3.93 10.86 8.74
N SER A 64 3.52 11.73 7.81
CA SER A 64 4.40 12.63 7.11
C SER A 64 4.98 13.67 8.07
N VAL A 65 6.16 14.17 7.73
CA VAL A 65 6.77 15.34 8.38
C VAL A 65 5.82 16.56 8.39
N LYS A 66 4.88 16.61 7.45
CA LYS A 66 3.84 17.64 7.34
C LYS A 66 2.68 17.49 8.33
N TYR A 67 2.68 16.47 9.19
CA TYR A 67 1.60 16.21 10.13
C TYR A 67 1.30 17.43 11.02
N TYR A 68 2.35 18.09 11.54
CA TYR A 68 2.20 19.37 12.21
C TYR A 68 2.33 20.53 11.22
N PRO A 69 1.44 21.54 11.30
CA PRO A 69 1.60 22.75 10.51
C PRO A 69 2.89 23.50 10.91
N ASN A 70 3.37 24.37 10.03
CA ASN A 70 4.53 25.21 10.32
C ASN A 70 4.19 26.29 11.36
N LEU A 71 4.25 25.91 12.65
CA LEU A 71 3.92 26.78 13.78
C LEU A 71 4.77 28.07 13.83
N PRO A 72 6.11 28.03 13.62
CA PRO A 72 6.91 29.24 13.57
C PRO A 72 6.41 30.25 12.55
N MET A 73 6.06 29.81 11.34
CA MET A 73 5.54 30.68 10.29
C MET A 73 4.25 31.39 10.73
N PHE A 74 3.29 30.66 11.29
CA PHE A 74 2.04 31.24 11.80
C PHE A 74 2.27 32.21 12.97
N HIS A 75 3.21 31.90 13.86
CA HIS A 75 3.58 32.77 14.96
C HIS A 75 4.17 34.10 14.46
N TYR A 76 5.10 34.06 13.50
CA TYR A 76 5.68 35.28 12.93
C TYR A 76 4.64 36.09 12.16
N LEU A 77 3.78 35.43 11.39
CA LEU A 77 2.71 36.09 10.63
C LEU A 77 1.77 36.87 11.56
N THR A 78 1.23 36.22 12.58
CA THR A 78 0.31 36.84 13.55
C THR A 78 0.98 38.00 14.29
N LYS A 79 2.26 37.85 14.65
CA LYS A 79 3.05 38.94 15.25
C LYS A 79 3.20 40.16 14.32
N MET A 80 3.48 39.93 13.03
CA MET A 80 3.58 41.03 12.05
C MET A 80 2.23 41.72 11.84
N LEU A 81 1.15 40.95 11.66
CA LEU A 81 -0.21 41.51 11.52
C LEU A 81 -0.59 42.37 12.73
N ARG A 82 -0.22 41.93 13.94
CA ARG A 82 -0.41 42.72 15.16
C ARG A 82 0.36 44.03 15.14
N PHE A 83 1.63 44.01 14.73
CA PHE A 83 2.43 45.25 14.62
C PHE A 83 1.90 46.22 13.58
N HIS A 84 1.28 45.71 12.51
CA HIS A 84 0.63 46.52 11.49
C HIS A 84 -0.80 46.96 11.88
N GLY A 85 -1.30 46.58 13.05
CA GLY A 85 -2.65 46.93 13.50
C GLY A 85 -3.78 46.20 12.77
N LEU A 86 -3.44 45.18 11.97
CA LEU A 86 -4.40 44.37 11.20
C LEU A 86 -5.03 43.26 12.04
N LEU A 87 -4.35 42.82 13.10
CA LEU A 87 -4.79 41.77 14.00
C LEU A 87 -4.72 42.22 15.45
N PHE A 88 -5.83 42.11 16.17
CA PHE A 88 -5.86 42.30 17.62
C PHE A 88 -5.76 40.95 18.33
N ASP A 89 -4.69 40.73 19.06
CA ASP A 89 -4.44 39.48 19.80
C ASP A 89 -4.70 39.69 21.30
N GLU A 90 -5.91 39.31 21.74
CA GLU A 90 -6.38 39.44 23.12
C GLU A 90 -5.52 38.68 24.12
N HIS A 91 -5.05 37.47 23.75
CA HIS A 91 -4.22 36.66 24.63
C HIS A 91 -2.87 37.31 24.92
N VAL A 92 -2.26 37.91 23.91
CA VAL A 92 -0.99 38.63 24.08
C VAL A 92 -1.21 39.94 24.86
N ILE A 93 -2.29 40.68 24.57
CA ILE A 93 -2.64 41.89 25.34
C ILE A 93 -2.86 41.55 26.81
N PHE A 94 -3.63 40.50 27.10
CA PHE A 94 -3.87 40.04 28.47
C PHE A 94 -2.56 39.74 29.20
N ARG A 95 -1.64 39.00 28.55
CA ARG A 95 -0.30 38.72 29.11
C ARG A 95 0.57 39.96 29.31
N GLN A 96 0.33 41.06 28.59
CA GLN A 96 1.12 42.29 28.75
C GLN A 96 0.55 43.23 29.80
N VAL A 97 -0.76 43.15 30.05
CA VAL A 97 -1.46 44.05 30.97
C VAL A 97 -1.57 43.46 32.38
N PHE A 98 -1.76 42.14 32.48
CA PHE A 98 -2.08 41.48 33.76
C PHE A 98 -0.96 40.60 34.33
N LEU A 99 0.07 40.28 33.55
CA LEU A 99 1.29 39.60 34.00
C LEU A 99 2.46 40.59 33.97
#